data_AF-A0A2I0NFM7-F1
#
_entry.id   AF-A0A2I0NFM7-F1
#
_cell.length_a   1.000
_cell.length_b   1.000
_cell.length_c   1.000
_cell.angle_alpha   90.00
_cell.angle_beta   90.00
_cell.angle_gamma   90.00
#
_symmetry.space_group_name_H-M   'P 1'
#
loop_
_entity.id
_entity.type
_entity.pdbx_description
1 polymer ?
#
loop_
_entity_poly.entity_id
_entity_poly.type
_entity_poly.pdbx_seq_one_letter_code
_entity_poly.pdbx_strand_id
1 'polypeptide(L)' 'MSEAIDSNEIRYELRAIREDLDFIKSHMVDVDSILTEEDYISLQEYRKEKESGTLTSHEALKKELGI' A
#
# COMPACT_ATOMS: atom_id res chain seq x y z
N MET A 1 -18.41 20.42 -38.52
CA MET A 1 -17.04 20.86 -38.15
C MET A 1 -16.50 19.78 -37.24
N SER A 2 -15.63 18.90 -37.75
CA SER A 2 -14.96 17.93 -36.86
C SER A 2 -13.88 18.72 -36.14
N GLU A 3 -14.13 19.05 -34.87
CA GLU A 3 -13.06 19.53 -33.99
C GLU A 3 -11.98 18.46 -34.02
N ALA A 4 -10.85 18.82 -34.64
CA ALA A 4 -9.67 17.98 -34.62
C ALA A 4 -9.25 17.92 -33.16
N ILE A 5 -9.61 16.83 -32.50
CA ILE A 5 -9.26 16.58 -31.11
C ILE A 5 -7.73 16.62 -31.02
N ASP A 6 -7.20 17.71 -30.45
CA ASP A 6 -5.77 17.88 -30.30
C ASP A 6 -5.29 16.85 -29.29
N SER A 7 -4.63 15.81 -29.80
CA SER A 7 -4.11 14.72 -28.99
C SER A 7 -3.08 15.19 -27.98
N ASN A 8 -2.46 16.36 -28.18
CA ASN A 8 -1.55 16.96 -27.22
C ASN A 8 -2.30 17.56 -26.03
N GLU A 9 -3.44 18.20 -26.26
CA GLU A 9 -4.31 18.76 -25.22
C GLU A 9 -4.87 17.64 -24.34
N ILE A 10 -5.33 16.54 -24.95
CA ILE A 10 -5.75 15.34 -24.21
C ILE A 10 -4.62 14.76 -23.35
N ARG A 11 -3.39 14.68 -23.88
CA ARG A 11 -2.25 14.17 -23.11
C ARG A 11 -1.87 15.07 -21.95
N TYR A 12 -2.01 16.38 -22.12
CA TYR A 12 -1.76 17.35 -21.07
C TYR A 12 -2.78 17.19 -19.93
N GLU A 13 -4.07 17.15 -20.26
CA GLU A 13 -5.15 16.93 -19.29
C GLU A 13 -5.02 15.58 -18.57
N LEU A 14 -4.71 14.50 -19.29
CA LEU A 14 -4.47 13.19 -18.69
C LEU A 14 -3.28 13.19 -17.72
N ARG A 15 -2.25 13.99 -18.00
CA ARG A 15 -1.10 14.12 -17.10
C ARG A 15 -1.47 14.93 -15.86
N ALA A 16 -2.20 16.03 -16.01
CA ALA A 16 -2.69 16.83 -14.89
C ALA A 16 -3.58 16.00 -13.95
N ILE A 17 -4.53 15.25 -14.51
CA ILE A 17 -5.39 14.34 -13.74
C ILE A 17 -4.57 13.28 -13.00
N ARG A 18 -3.48 12.78 -13.61
CA ARG A 18 -2.61 11.79 -12.95
C ARG A 18 -1.84 12.39 -11.78
N GLU A 19 -1.29 13.60 -11.95
CA GLU A 19 -0.60 14.34 -10.89
C GLU A 19 -1.55 14.64 -9.73
N ASP A 20 -2.79 15.04 -10.01
CA ASP A 20 -3.84 15.27 -9.02
C ASP A 20 -4.25 13.98 -8.30
N LEU A 21 -4.39 12.86 -9.02
CA LEU A 21 -4.71 11.56 -8.42
C LEU A 21 -3.60 11.07 -7.49
N ASP A 22 -2.34 11.27 -7.84
CA ASP A 22 -1.20 10.91 -6.99
C ASP A 22 -1.13 11.83 -5.75
N PHE A 23 -1.48 13.11 -5.90
CA PHE A 23 -1.65 14.03 -4.77
C PHE A 23 -2.80 13.58 -3.84
N ILE A 24 -3.97 13.28 -4.37
CA ILE A 24 -5.12 12.81 -3.58
C ILE A 24 -4.78 11.50 -2.87
N LYS A 25 -4.16 10.54 -3.55
CA LYS A 25 -3.76 9.26 -2.93
C LYS A 25 -2.72 9.43 -1.82
N SER A 26 -1.77 10.34 -1.98
CA SER A 26 -0.78 10.61 -0.92
C SER A 26 -1.36 11.35 0.28
N HIS A 27 -2.50 12.03 0.11
CA HIS A 27 -3.23 12.71 1.19
C HIS A 27 -4.45 11.93 1.69
N MET A 28 -4.84 10.85 1.01
CA MET A 28 -5.74 9.79 1.52
C MET A 28 -5.01 8.86 2.51
N VAL A 29 -4.05 9.39 3.27
CA VAL A 29 -3.60 8.74 4.50
C VAL A 29 -4.81 8.76 5.42
N ASP A 30 -5.40 7.58 5.65
CA ASP A 30 -6.48 7.39 6.60
C ASP A 30 -6.05 8.04 7.93
N VAL A 31 -6.69 9.16 8.27
CA VAL A 31 -6.52 9.83 9.57
C VAL A 31 -6.95 8.89 10.72
N ASP A 32 -7.71 7.83 10.38
CA ASP A 32 -8.06 6.71 11.25
C ASP A 32 -7.02 5.57 11.25
N SER A 33 -5.83 5.76 10.67
CA SER A 33 -4.71 4.84 10.88
C SER A 33 -4.19 5.00 12.31
N ILE A 34 -4.74 4.20 13.21
CA ILE A 34 -4.28 3.99 14.59
C ILE A 34 -2.91 3.27 14.62
N LEU A 35 -2.36 2.91 13.47
CA LEU A 35 -1.05 2.28 13.37
C LEU A 35 0.03 3.35 13.43
N THR A 36 0.84 3.28 14.47
CA THR A 36 2.08 4.04 14.56
C THR A 36 3.07 3.56 13.51
N GLU A 37 4.13 4.34 13.27
CA GLU A 37 5.20 3.95 12.36
C GLU A 37 5.86 2.63 12.78
N GLU A 38 5.94 2.36 14.08
CA GLU A 38 6.44 1.09 14.64
C GLU A 38 5.52 -0.09 14.28
N ASP A 39 4.20 0.10 14.31
CA ASP A 39 3.24 -0.93 13.93
C ASP A 39 3.35 -1.27 12.44
N TYR A 40 3.59 -0.24 11.61
CA TYR A 40 3.79 -0.43 10.17
C TYR A 40 5.06 -1.25 9.88
N ILE A 41 6.17 -0.93 10.56
CA ILE A 41 7.43 -1.68 10.42
C ILE A 41 7.24 -3.14 10.85
N SER A 42 6.59 -3.36 11.99
CA SER A 42 6.31 -4.71 12.53
C SER A 42 5.46 -5.54 11.55
N LEU A 43 4.48 -4.93 10.90
CA LEU A 43 3.67 -5.59 9.87
C LEU A 43 4.47 -5.95 8.62
N GLN A 44 5.43 -5.10 8.22
CA GLN A 44 6.30 -5.38 7.08
C GLN A 44 7.26 -6.53 7.38
N GLU A 45 7.81 -6.59 8.60
CA GLU A 45 8.64 -7.71 9.05
C GLU A 45 7.85 -9.01 9.08
N TYR A 46 6.65 -9.01 9.67
CA TYR A 46 5.75 -10.17 9.65
C TYR A 46 5.45 -10.65 8.21
N ARG A 47 5.19 -9.73 7.28
CA ARG A 47 4.94 -10.09 5.87
C ARG A 47 6.15 -10.77 5.24
N LYS A 48 7.35 -10.26 5.50
CA LYS A 48 8.61 -10.88 5.03
C LYS A 48 8.81 -12.27 5.62
N GLU A 49 8.59 -12.42 6.93
CA GLU A 49 8.68 -13.73 7.61
C GLU A 49 7.65 -14.75 7.10
N LYS A 50 6.46 -14.27 6.78
CA LYS A 50 5.40 -15.06 6.15
C LYS A 50 5.82 -15.56 4.77
N GLU A 51 6.39 -14.68 3.95
CA GLU A 51 6.89 -15.02 2.61
C GLU A 51 8.08 -15.98 2.66
N SER A 52 8.97 -15.85 3.65
CA SER A 52 10.08 -16.78 3.86
C SER A 52 9.67 -18.11 4.47
N GLY A 53 8.40 -18.28 4.86
CA GLY A 53 7.89 -19.52 5.45
C GLY A 53 8.48 -19.84 6.83
N THR A 54 9.02 -18.83 7.52
CA THR A 54 9.66 -18.98 8.85
C THR A 54 8.65 -18.90 10.00
N LEU A 55 7.37 -18.70 9.68
CA LEU A 55 6.31 -18.66 10.68
C LEU A 55 6.03 -20.05 11.24
N THR A 56 6.09 -20.18 12.56
CA THR A 56 5.60 -21.36 13.28
C THR A 56 4.13 -21.17 13.63
N SER A 57 3.36 -22.27 13.68
CA SER A 57 1.97 -22.20 14.13
C SER A 57 1.92 -22.07 15.65
N HIS A 58 0.86 -21.45 16.18
CA HIS A 58 0.67 -21.30 17.62
C HIS A 58 0.67 -22.64 18.37
N GLU A 59 0.15 -23.69 17.74
CA GLU A 59 0.15 -25.05 18.30
C GLU A 59 1.54 -25.68 18.31
N ALA A 60 2.35 -25.44 17.27
CA ALA A 60 3.74 -25.91 17.22
C ALA A 60 4.59 -25.18 18.26
N LEU A 61 4.44 -23.86 18.39
CA LEU A 61 5.13 -23.06 19.39
C LEU A 61 4.79 -23.50 20.82
N LYS A 62 3.50 -23.78 21.10
CA LYS A 62 3.06 -24.32 22.40
C LYS A 62 3.73 -25.64 22.75
N LYS A 63 3.79 -26.56 21.79
CA LYS A 63 4.49 -27.85 21.95
C LYS A 63 5.99 -27.65 22.18
N GLU A 64 6.63 -26.70 21.53
CA GLU A 64 8.05 -26.36 21.73
C GLU A 64 8.31 -25.73 23.11
N LEU A 65 7.39 -24.89 23.59
CA LEU A 65 7.49 -24.22 24.89
C LEU A 65 7.01 -25.08 26.08
N GLY A 66 6.43 -26.25 25.81
CA GLY A 66 5.94 -27.17 26.84
C GLY A 66 4.68 -26.70 27.58
N ILE A 67 3.87 -25.85 26.94
CA ILE A 67 2.60 -25.30 27.45
C ILE A 67 1.44 -25.79 26.59
#